data_AF-A0A087UFE1-F1
#
_entry.id   AF-A0A087UFE1-F1
#
_cell.length_a   1.000
_cell.length_b   1.000
_cell.length_c   1.000
_cell.angle_alpha   90.00
_cell.angle_beta   90.00
_cell.angle_gamma   90.00
#
_symmetry.space_group_name_H-M   'P 1'
#
loop_
_entity.id
_entity.type
_entity.pdbx_description
1 polymer ?
#
loop_
_entity_poly.entity_id
_entity_poly.type
_entity_poly.pdbx_seq_one_letter_code
_entity_poly.pdbx_strand_id
1 'polypeptide(L)'
;MEKLPDQVKNILIVSDEGTDKLAAMADKILEMNPRIELASVVQEADPYDMLLKKISSLEQQIATLTVQHTRDRQRSRSHQRNRSRSRSRKHFDPDGKYCFFHFKFGKKCYPDKCKPPCSWKQPENCN
;
A
#
# COMPACT_ATOMS: atom_id res chain seq x y z
N MET A 1 28.20 -14.09 48.65
CA MET A 1 28.53 -12.78 48.02
C MET A 1 28.02 -12.62 46.59
N GLU A 2 27.58 -13.68 45.88
CA GLU A 2 27.21 -13.57 44.46
C GLU A 2 25.99 -12.69 44.14
N LYS A 3 25.11 -12.42 45.11
CA LYS A 3 23.86 -11.68 44.91
C LYS A 3 23.94 -10.16 45.12
N LEU A 4 25.09 -9.62 45.52
CA LEU A 4 25.25 -8.18 45.77
C LEU A 4 25.66 -7.43 44.49
N PRO A 5 25.17 -6.20 44.28
CA PRO A 5 25.69 -5.32 43.23
C PRO A 5 27.19 -5.07 43.38
N ASP A 6 27.90 -4.96 42.26
CA ASP A 6 29.37 -4.87 42.27
C ASP A 6 29.89 -3.64 43.03
N GLN A 7 29.12 -2.56 43.06
CA GLN A 7 29.41 -1.38 43.89
C GLN A 7 29.47 -1.71 45.38
N VAL A 8 28.55 -2.55 45.87
CA VAL A 8 28.52 -2.97 47.28
C VAL A 8 29.68 -3.94 47.55
N LYS A 9 29.95 -4.89 46.64
CA LYS A 9 31.08 -5.83 46.77
C LYS A 9 32.43 -5.12 46.84
N ASN A 10 32.65 -4.10 46.00
CA ASN A 10 33.89 -3.34 45.96
C ASN A 10 34.15 -2.55 47.26
N ILE A 11 33.10 -2.16 47.96
CA ILE A 11 33.23 -1.51 49.27
C ILE A 11 33.54 -2.55 50.35
N LEU A 12 32.84 -3.68 50.33
CA LEU A 12 32.98 -4.73 51.34
C LEU A 12 34.31 -5.50 51.27
N ILE A 13 34.91 -5.65 50.08
CA ILE A 13 36.16 -6.42 49.89
C ILE A 13 37.38 -5.81 50.60
N VAL A 14 37.32 -4.51 50.93
CA VAL A 14 38.40 -3.80 51.62
C VAL A 14 38.31 -3.98 53.15
N SER A 15 37.18 -4.46 53.66
CA SER A 15 36.93 -4.65 55.09
C SER A 15 37.36 -6.05 55.54
N ASP A 16 38.18 -6.12 56.59
CA ASP A 16 38.63 -7.39 57.22
C ASP A 16 37.68 -7.85 58.34
N GLU A 17 36.38 -7.57 58.20
CA GLU A 17 35.39 -7.89 59.22
C GLU A 17 34.80 -9.30 59.03
N GLY A 18 34.25 -9.85 60.12
CA GLY A 18 33.51 -11.11 60.08
C GLY A 18 32.24 -11.02 59.24
N THR A 19 31.77 -12.17 58.75
CA THR A 19 30.62 -12.31 57.84
C THR A 19 29.36 -11.58 58.32
N ASP A 20 29.08 -11.63 59.62
CA ASP A 20 27.87 -11.06 60.20
C ASP A 20 27.87 -9.53 60.14
N LYS A 21 29.05 -8.91 60.36
CA LYS A 21 29.19 -7.45 60.27
C LYS A 21 29.24 -6.99 58.81
N LEU A 22 29.89 -7.76 57.93
CA LEU A 22 29.85 -7.50 56.49
C LEU A 22 28.42 -7.52 55.94
N ALA A 23 27.56 -8.42 56.43
CA ALA A 23 26.14 -8.45 56.07
C ALA A 23 25.43 -7.17 56.51
N ALA A 24 25.61 -6.76 57.77
CA ALA A 24 25.02 -5.51 58.28
C ALA A 24 25.52 -4.26 57.54
N MET A 25 26.81 -4.24 57.14
CA MET A 25 27.36 -3.18 56.29
C MET A 25 26.73 -3.17 54.90
N ALA A 26 26.55 -4.35 54.28
CA ALA A 26 25.89 -4.47 52.99
C ALA A 26 24.47 -3.90 53.03
N ASP A 27 23.69 -4.27 54.04
CA ASP A 27 22.32 -3.80 54.23
C ASP A 27 22.29 -2.28 54.39
N LYS A 28 23.17 -1.72 55.22
CA LYS A 28 23.26 -0.27 55.44
C LYS A 28 23.68 0.50 54.19
N ILE A 29 24.58 -0.04 53.37
CA ILE A 29 24.99 0.57 52.08
C ILE A 29 23.81 0.60 51.10
N LEU A 30 23.02 -0.47 51.06
CA LEU A 30 21.81 -0.55 50.22
C LEU A 30 20.74 0.45 50.70
N GLU A 31 20.53 0.58 52.01
CA GLU A 31 19.59 1.55 52.59
C GLU A 31 20.02 3.01 52.34
N MET A 32 21.32 3.32 52.42
CA MET A 32 21.84 4.66 52.21
C MET A 32 21.87 5.08 50.74
N ASN A 33 21.75 4.12 49.82
CA ASN A 33 21.92 4.37 48.39
C ASN A 33 20.74 3.81 47.60
N PRO A 34 19.57 4.48 47.63
CA PRO A 34 18.36 4.06 46.91
C PRO A 34 18.54 4.03 45.39
N ARG A 35 19.67 4.52 44.87
CA ARG A 35 20.04 4.42 43.44
C ARG A 35 20.60 3.07 43.03
N ILE A 36 20.86 2.17 44.00
CA ILE A 36 21.21 0.77 43.74
C ILE A 36 19.94 -0.07 43.51
N GLU A 37 18.76 0.52 43.73
CA GLU A 37 17.54 -0.03 43.15
C GLU A 37 17.62 0.07 41.63
N LEU A 38 17.43 -1.07 41.00
CA LEU A 38 17.30 -1.23 39.56
C LEU A 38 18.62 -1.05 38.83
N ALA A 39 19.57 -1.97 39.11
CA ALA A 39 20.25 -2.59 37.97
C ALA A 39 19.11 -3.06 37.05
N SER A 40 18.81 -2.18 36.09
CA SER A 40 17.85 -2.33 35.03
C SER A 40 17.70 -3.81 34.75
N VAL A 41 16.62 -4.41 35.26
CA VAL A 41 15.88 -5.35 34.42
C VAL A 41 15.67 -4.49 33.20
N VAL A 42 16.54 -4.68 32.21
CA VAL A 42 16.32 -4.19 30.87
C VAL A 42 14.92 -4.66 30.65
N GLN A 43 13.96 -3.73 30.68
CA GLN A 43 12.62 -4.00 30.22
C GLN A 43 12.85 -4.25 28.74
N GLU A 44 13.34 -5.44 28.41
CA GLU A 44 13.04 -6.10 27.16
C GLU A 44 11.54 -5.93 27.10
N ALA A 45 11.11 -5.02 26.20
CA ALA A 45 9.72 -4.64 26.08
C ALA A 45 8.91 -5.93 26.18
N ASP A 46 7.99 -5.98 27.14
CA ASP A 46 7.26 -7.20 27.47
C ASP A 46 6.89 -7.89 26.15
N PRO A 47 7.24 -9.18 25.95
CA PRO A 47 6.86 -9.90 24.74
C PRO A 47 5.39 -9.69 24.36
N TYR A 48 4.53 -9.45 25.36
CA TYR A 48 3.15 -9.05 25.21
C TYR A 48 2.96 -7.66 24.57
N ASP A 49 3.70 -6.63 25.00
CA ASP A 49 3.69 -5.30 24.39
C ASP A 49 4.21 -5.32 22.95
N MET A 50 5.24 -6.12 22.66
CA MET A 50 5.70 -6.31 21.29
C MET A 50 4.64 -6.99 20.42
N LEU A 51 3.92 -7.97 20.97
CA LEU A 51 2.83 -8.64 20.28
C LEU A 51 1.65 -7.70 20.03
N LEU A 52 1.24 -6.91 21.03
CA LEU A 52 0.19 -5.90 20.89
C LEU A 52 0.52 -4.86 19.81
N LYS A 53 1.77 -4.38 19.76
CA LYS A 53 2.23 -3.47 18.70
C LYS A 53 2.15 -4.10 17.32
N LYS A 54 2.51 -5.39 17.19
CA LYS A 54 2.39 -6.12 15.92
C LYS A 54 0.93 -6.30 15.51
N ILE A 55 0.05 -6.66 16.44
CA ILE A 55 -1.39 -6.78 16.19
C ILE A 55 -1.96 -5.44 15.72
N SER A 56 -1.67 -4.35 16.42
CA SER A 56 -2.15 -3.01 16.04
C SER A 56 -1.63 -2.59 14.65
N SER A 57 -0.37 -2.89 14.32
CA SER A 57 0.19 -2.65 12.99
C SER A 57 -0.53 -3.45 11.90
N LEU A 58 -0.85 -4.72 12.17
CA LEU A 58 -1.60 -5.57 11.24
C LEU A 58 -3.04 -5.06 11.05
N GLU A 59 -3.71 -4.63 12.11
CA GLU A 59 -5.05 -4.04 12.02
C GLU A 59 -5.06 -2.80 11.13
N GLN A 60 -4.05 -1.92 11.26
CA GLN A 60 -3.91 -0.76 10.38
C GLN A 60 -3.66 -1.15 8.91
N GLN A 61 -2.83 -2.17 8.67
CA GLN A 61 -2.59 -2.68 7.32
C GLN A 61 -3.88 -3.27 6.71
N ILE A 62 -4.67 -4.01 7.48
CA ILE A 62 -5.95 -4.56 7.03
C ILE A 62 -6.96 -3.44 6.73
N ALA A 63 -7.04 -2.42 7.58
CA ALA A 63 -7.94 -1.29 7.37
C ALA A 63 -7.58 -0.52 6.08
N THR A 64 -6.29 -0.26 5.85
CA THR A 64 -5.82 0.43 4.65
C THR A 64 -6.08 -0.39 3.37
N LEU A 65 -5.78 -1.69 3.38
CA LEU A 65 -6.06 -2.60 2.26
C LEU A 65 -7.56 -2.66 1.93
N THR A 66 -8.42 -2.73 2.95
CA THR A 66 -9.88 -2.76 2.77
C THR A 66 -10.39 -1.48 2.10
N VAL A 67 -9.88 -0.32 2.51
CA VAL A 67 -10.22 0.98 1.90
C VAL A 67 -9.70 1.07 0.46
N GLN A 68 -8.49 0.60 0.17
CA GLN A 68 -7.95 0.61 -1.19
C GLN A 68 -8.78 -0.29 -2.13
N HIS A 69 -9.06 -1.52 -1.71
CA HIS A 69 -9.80 -2.49 -2.51
C HIS A 69 -11.25 -2.04 -2.80
N THR A 70 -11.90 -1.36 -1.85
CA THR A 70 -13.24 -0.78 -2.08
C THR A 70 -13.20 0.38 -3.09
N ARG A 71 -12.21 1.27 -3.01
CA ARG A 71 -12.03 2.37 -3.97
C ARG A 71 -11.74 1.87 -5.38
N ASP A 72 -10.90 0.85 -5.54
CA ASP A 72 -10.56 0.29 -6.86
C ASP A 72 -11.76 -0.42 -7.52
N ARG A 73 -12.61 -1.08 -6.72
CA ARG A 73 -13.88 -1.63 -7.20
C ARG A 73 -14.86 -0.55 -7.65
N GLN A 74 -14.89 0.61 -6.99
CA GLN A 74 -15.75 1.72 -7.42
C GLN A 74 -15.24 2.37 -8.72
N ARG A 75 -13.92 2.54 -8.86
CA ARG A 75 -13.31 3.11 -10.08
C ARG A 75 -13.47 2.23 -11.30
N SER A 76 -13.34 0.90 -11.14
CA SER A 76 -13.52 -0.05 -12.24
C SER A 76 -14.97 -0.10 -12.76
N ARG A 77 -15.97 0.05 -11.87
CA ARG A 77 -17.39 0.16 -12.26
C ARG A 77 -17.71 1.47 -12.98
N SER A 78 -17.10 2.59 -12.56
CA SER A 78 -17.27 3.89 -13.23
C SER A 78 -16.66 3.91 -14.65
N HIS A 79 -15.62 3.11 -14.90
CA HIS A 79 -15.01 2.94 -16.22
C HIS A 79 -15.76 1.99 -17.16
N GLN A 80 -16.95 1.48 -16.80
CA GLN A 80 -17.88 0.90 -17.77
C GLN A 80 -18.43 2.00 -18.67
N ARG A 81 -17.57 2.46 -19.59
CA ARG A 81 -17.86 3.05 -20.90
C ARG A 81 -19.30 3.55 -21.02
N ASN A 82 -19.53 4.77 -20.56
CA ASN A 82 -20.31 5.71 -21.35
C ASN A 82 -19.53 5.89 -22.67
N ARG A 83 -19.65 4.90 -23.58
CA ARG A 83 -19.45 5.13 -25.01
C ARG A 83 -20.53 6.12 -25.37
N SER A 84 -20.23 7.39 -25.15
CA SER A 84 -20.97 8.49 -25.72
C SER A 84 -21.15 8.11 -27.18
N ARG A 85 -22.39 7.84 -27.60
CA ARG A 85 -22.74 7.46 -28.97
C ARG A 85 -22.60 8.70 -29.87
N SER A 86 -21.52 9.45 -29.70
CA SER A 86 -21.11 10.62 -30.46
C SER A 86 -20.57 10.12 -31.79
N ARG A 87 -21.52 9.73 -32.63
CA ARG A 87 -21.50 9.79 -34.09
C ARG A 87 -22.80 9.09 -34.48
N SER A 88 -23.85 9.88 -34.61
CA SER A 88 -24.91 9.60 -35.58
C SER A 88 -24.20 9.49 -36.93
N ARG A 89 -23.67 8.29 -37.21
CA ARG A 89 -23.17 7.96 -38.54
C ARG A 89 -24.41 8.01 -39.40
N LYS A 90 -24.41 8.87 -40.43
CA LYS A 90 -25.44 8.83 -41.46
C LYS A 90 -25.63 7.36 -41.83
N HIS A 91 -26.87 6.89 -41.84
CA HIS A 91 -27.20 5.55 -42.30
C HIS A 91 -27.15 5.53 -43.82
N PHE A 92 -26.72 4.41 -44.39
CA PHE A 92 -26.72 4.25 -45.84
C PHE A 92 -28.16 4.28 -46.35
N ASP A 93 -28.42 5.09 -47.37
CA ASP A 93 -29.71 5.18 -48.04
C ASP A 93 -29.60 4.42 -49.38
N PRO A 94 -30.26 3.25 -49.52
CA PRO A 94 -30.23 2.47 -50.75
C PRO A 94 -30.81 3.20 -51.97
N ASP A 95 -31.75 4.12 -51.74
CA ASP A 95 -32.38 4.94 -52.78
C ASP A 95 -31.66 6.29 -52.97
N GLY A 96 -30.56 6.48 -52.23
CA GLY A 96 -29.75 7.68 -52.28
C GLY A 96 -28.89 7.81 -53.53
N LYS A 97 -28.25 8.97 -53.68
CA LYS A 97 -27.44 9.31 -54.87
C LYS A 97 -26.15 8.49 -55.02
N TYR A 98 -25.71 7.79 -53.97
CA TYR A 98 -24.40 7.13 -53.93
C TYR A 98 -24.57 5.66 -53.58
N CYS A 99 -23.76 4.80 -54.19
CA CYS A 99 -23.68 3.41 -53.78
C CYS A 99 -23.05 3.27 -52.39
N PHE A 100 -23.23 2.12 -51.75
CA PHE A 100 -22.72 1.84 -50.40
C PHE A 100 -21.23 2.15 -50.24
N PHE A 101 -20.42 1.86 -51.26
CA PHE A 101 -18.99 2.10 -51.24
C PHE A 101 -18.66 3.60 -51.22
N HIS A 102 -19.26 4.40 -52.10
CA HIS A 102 -19.03 5.86 -52.09
C HIS A 102 -19.65 6.54 -50.87
N PHE A 103 -20.77 6.02 -50.35
CA PHE A 103 -21.34 6.50 -49.09
C PHE A 103 -20.41 6.29 -47.89
N LYS A 104 -19.79 5.10 -47.80
CA LYS A 104 -18.96 4.71 -46.65
C LYS A 104 -17.52 5.21 -46.76
N PHE A 105 -16.97 5.27 -47.97
CA PHE A 105 -15.55 5.53 -48.20
C PHE A 105 -15.28 6.87 -48.91
N GLY A 106 -16.32 7.57 -49.37
CA GLY A 106 -16.22 8.91 -49.97
C GLY A 106 -15.41 8.91 -51.26
N LYS A 107 -14.41 9.80 -51.34
CA LYS A 107 -13.56 10.01 -52.52
C LYS A 107 -12.54 8.88 -52.78
N LYS A 108 -12.48 7.84 -51.95
CA LYS A 108 -11.62 6.68 -52.21
C LYS A 108 -12.13 5.94 -53.42
N CYS A 109 -11.35 5.92 -54.49
CA CYS A 109 -11.77 5.36 -55.75
C CYS A 109 -11.71 3.83 -55.70
N TYR A 110 -12.88 3.18 -55.81
CA TYR A 110 -13.01 1.73 -55.97
C TYR A 110 -13.91 1.46 -57.17
N PRO A 111 -13.43 1.68 -58.41
CA PRO A 111 -14.24 1.62 -59.62
C PRO A 111 -14.87 0.24 -59.80
N ASP A 112 -14.11 -0.83 -59.55
CA ASP A 112 -14.58 -2.23 -59.62
C ASP A 112 -15.69 -2.56 -58.61
N LYS A 113 -15.84 -1.75 -57.56
CA LYS A 113 -16.83 -1.96 -56.49
C LYS A 113 -17.99 -0.97 -56.58
N CYS A 114 -17.96 -0.02 -57.51
CA CYS A 114 -19.06 0.90 -57.74
C CYS A 114 -20.22 0.16 -58.40
N LYS A 115 -21.43 0.28 -57.83
CA LYS A 115 -22.65 -0.31 -58.38
C LYS A 115 -23.64 0.80 -58.78
N PRO A 116 -24.24 0.75 -59.99
CA PRO A 116 -25.30 1.68 -60.36
C PRO A 116 -26.60 1.39 -59.55
N PRO A 117 -27.45 2.41 -59.30
CA PRO A 117 -27.29 3.81 -59.67
C PRO A 117 -26.34 4.55 -58.71
N CYS A 118 -25.27 5.16 -59.23
CA CYS A 118 -24.36 5.99 -58.44
C CYS A 118 -24.01 7.24 -59.22
N SER A 119 -24.36 8.42 -58.69
CA SER A 119 -24.11 9.71 -59.32
C SER A 119 -22.68 10.22 -59.13
N TRP A 120 -21.77 9.40 -58.62
CA TRP A 120 -20.37 9.79 -58.41
C TRP A 120 -19.65 9.82 -59.77
N LYS A 121 -19.41 11.03 -60.29
CA LYS A 121 -18.62 11.23 -61.51
C LYS A 121 -17.17 10.87 -61.17
N GLN A 122 -16.64 9.83 -61.80
CA GLN A 122 -15.24 9.46 -61.64
C GLN A 122 -14.36 10.68 -61.99
N PRO A 123 -13.41 11.10 -61.12
CA PRO A 123 -12.35 11.97 -61.58
C PRO A 123 -11.47 11.16 -62.53
N GLU A 124 -11.06 11.76 -63.64
CA GLU A 124 -10.44 11.10 -64.81
C GLU A 124 -9.09 10.38 -64.56
N ASN A 125 -8.68 10.18 -63.30
CA ASN A 125 -7.43 9.54 -62.92
C ASN A 125 -7.64 8.33 -61.99
N CYS A 126 -8.68 7.53 -62.25
CA CYS A 126 -8.84 6.24 -61.57
C CYS A 126 -8.58 5.08 -62.55
N ASN A 127 -7.33 5.00 -62.99
CA ASN A 127 -6.72 3.84 -63.65
C ASN A 127 -5.80 3.13 -62.66
#